data_AF-A0A645CVZ5-F1
#
_entry.id   AF-A0A645CVZ5-F1
#
_cell.length_a   1.000
_cell.length_b   1.000
_cell.length_c   1.000
_cell.angle_alpha   90.00
_cell.angle_beta   90.00
_cell.angle_gamma   90.00
#
_symmetry.space_group_name_H-M   'P 1'
#
loop_
_entity.id
_entity.type
_entity.pdbx_description
1 polymer ?
#
loop_
_entity_poly.entity_id
_entity_poly.type
_entity_poly.pdbx_seq_one_letter_code
_entity_poly.pdbx_strand_id
1 'polypeptide(L)'
;MLQFSAVLPLVAFISALVASSAVYLLSYSRSHKQHAMQLVVIGAGISSAFSGLIVLLMSASDRTDVSFITAWMSGNIWGSTWPFVFTILPGWLLAMGILFLKAPTLNILALGEETAVALGLKLRNEKLILLLCAVAIASAAISLTGNIGFIGLMSPHIAKKLVGKRHERYSWIALLVGSIILLIADAIGRTVMDTAFPTGIVVSLIGAPYFLYLLFARMR
;
A
#
# COMPACT_ATOMS: atom_id res chain seq x y z
N MET A 1 26.70 -5.88 2.35
CA MET A 1 26.01 -4.57 2.18
C MET A 1 25.89 -4.15 0.70
N LEU A 2 25.92 -5.09 -0.26
CA LEU A 2 26.27 -4.81 -1.67
C LEU A 2 25.20 -5.19 -2.71
N GLN A 3 23.89 -5.10 -2.42
CA GLN A 3 22.88 -5.63 -3.37
C GLN A 3 21.58 -4.81 -3.52
N PHE A 4 21.47 -3.62 -2.93
CA PHE A 4 20.33 -2.75 -3.25
C PHE A 4 20.66 -1.86 -4.45
N SER A 5 20.51 -2.42 -5.65
CA SER A 5 20.68 -1.69 -6.91
C SER A 5 19.44 -0.85 -7.22
N ALA A 6 19.60 0.28 -7.92
CA ALA A 6 18.49 1.08 -8.45
C ALA A 6 17.55 0.29 -9.37
N VAL A 7 18.00 -0.86 -9.87
CA VAL A 7 17.18 -1.81 -10.65
C VAL A 7 16.05 -2.40 -9.81
N LEU A 8 16.26 -2.67 -8.53
CA LEU A 8 15.29 -3.36 -7.69
C LEU A 8 14.02 -2.50 -7.48
N PRO A 9 14.10 -1.21 -7.12
CA PRO A 9 12.92 -0.36 -7.04
C PRO A 9 12.15 -0.25 -8.36
N LEU A 10 12.86 -0.17 -9.50
CA LEU A 10 12.25 -0.09 -10.82
C LEU A 10 11.46 -1.36 -11.15
N VAL A 11 12.06 -2.53 -10.93
CA VAL A 11 11.42 -3.84 -11.17
C VAL A 11 10.22 -4.04 -10.24
N ALA A 12 10.32 -3.62 -8.97
CA ALA A 12 9.21 -3.67 -8.02
C ALA A 12 8.05 -2.75 -8.48
N PHE A 13 8.36 -1.54 -8.97
CA PHE A 13 7.36 -0.61 -9.47
C PHE A 13 6.64 -1.14 -10.72
N ILE A 14 7.39 -1.63 -11.70
CA ILE A 14 6.84 -2.15 -12.95
C ILE A 14 6.01 -3.42 -12.68
N SER A 15 6.49 -4.33 -11.84
CA SER A 15 5.74 -5.55 -11.51
C SER A 15 4.43 -5.24 -10.78
N ALA A 16 4.39 -4.23 -9.92
CA ALA A 16 3.16 -3.76 -9.28
C ALA A 16 2.14 -3.20 -10.30
N LEU A 17 2.59 -2.46 -11.31
CA LEU A 17 1.73 -1.99 -12.40
C LEU A 17 1.18 -3.13 -13.24
N VAL A 18 2.02 -4.11 -13.58
CA VAL A 18 1.61 -5.31 -14.33
C VAL A 18 0.58 -6.12 -13.52
N ALA A 19 0.86 -6.36 -12.24
CA ALA A 19 -0.05 -7.06 -11.34
C ALA A 19 -1.40 -6.34 -11.21
N SER A 20 -1.38 -5.03 -10.96
CA SER A 20 -2.63 -4.27 -10.83
C SER A 20 -3.42 -4.21 -12.15
N SER A 21 -2.72 -4.15 -13.29
CA SER A 21 -3.36 -4.19 -14.61
C SER A 21 -4.01 -5.55 -14.86
N ALA A 22 -3.35 -6.64 -14.49
CA ALA A 22 -3.91 -7.99 -14.56
C ALA A 22 -5.17 -8.12 -13.68
N VAL A 23 -5.13 -7.63 -12.43
CA VAL A 23 -6.31 -7.61 -11.55
C VAL A 23 -7.46 -6.84 -12.19
N TYR A 24 -7.18 -5.63 -12.71
CA TYR A 24 -8.19 -4.78 -13.31
C TYR A 24 -8.81 -5.41 -14.57
N LEU A 25 -7.99 -5.98 -15.45
CA LEU A 25 -8.43 -6.64 -16.69
C LEU A 25 -9.22 -7.92 -16.42
N LEU A 26 -8.78 -8.76 -15.48
CA LEU A 26 -9.49 -9.98 -15.12
C LEU A 26 -10.78 -9.69 -14.34
N SER A 27 -10.83 -8.59 -13.61
CA SER A 27 -12.06 -8.11 -12.96
C SER A 27 -13.03 -7.44 -13.94
N TYR A 28 -12.64 -7.25 -15.20
CA TYR A 28 -13.51 -6.68 -16.20
C TYR A 28 -14.58 -7.69 -16.62
N SER A 29 -15.81 -7.49 -16.15
CA SER A 29 -16.99 -8.21 -16.62
C SER A 29 -17.76 -7.38 -17.65
N ARG A 30 -18.34 -8.06 -18.64
CA ARG A 30 -19.21 -7.46 -19.68
C ARG A 30 -20.49 -6.87 -19.08
N SER A 31 -20.89 -7.34 -17.90
CA SER A 31 -21.93 -6.71 -17.09
C SER A 31 -21.30 -5.51 -16.36
N HIS A 32 -21.78 -4.29 -16.64
CA HIS A 32 -21.23 -2.99 -16.21
C HIS A 32 -21.10 -2.75 -14.69
N LYS A 33 -21.28 -3.77 -13.86
CA LYS A 33 -21.07 -3.71 -12.42
C LYS A 33 -19.74 -4.36 -12.08
N GLN A 34 -18.67 -3.57 -12.08
CA GLN A 34 -17.45 -3.95 -11.38
C GLN A 34 -17.75 -3.90 -9.87
N HIS A 35 -18.18 -5.03 -9.32
CA HIS A 35 -18.36 -5.15 -7.88
C HIS A 35 -16.99 -5.10 -7.21
N ALA A 36 -16.81 -4.20 -6.24
CA ALA A 36 -15.57 -4.08 -5.46
C ALA A 36 -15.10 -5.43 -4.89
N MET A 37 -16.05 -6.32 -4.57
CA MET A 37 -15.79 -7.70 -4.13
C MET A 37 -15.01 -8.52 -5.17
N GLN A 38 -15.29 -8.37 -6.47
CA GLN A 38 -14.61 -9.12 -7.52
C GLN A 38 -13.13 -8.71 -7.63
N LEU A 39 -12.84 -7.41 -7.57
CA LEU A 39 -11.47 -6.89 -7.53
C LEU A 39 -10.69 -7.46 -6.34
N VAL A 40 -11.33 -7.57 -5.17
CA VAL A 40 -10.71 -8.13 -3.95
C VAL A 40 -10.40 -9.62 -4.13
N VAL A 41 -11.36 -10.42 -4.63
CA VAL A 41 -11.18 -11.87 -4.82
C VAL A 41 -10.12 -12.18 -5.87
N ILE A 42 -10.14 -11.48 -7.01
CA ILE A 42 -9.14 -11.64 -8.08
C ILE A 42 -7.77 -11.18 -7.61
N GLY A 43 -7.70 -10.06 -6.88
CA GLY A 43 -6.47 -9.58 -6.26
C GLY A 43 -5.87 -10.61 -5.29
N ALA A 44 -6.70 -11.23 -4.45
CA ALA A 44 -6.27 -12.30 -3.55
C ALA A 44 -5.75 -13.52 -4.33
N GLY A 45 -6.44 -13.92 -5.41
CA GLY A 45 -5.99 -15.02 -6.28
C GLY A 45 -4.62 -14.76 -6.91
N ILE A 46 -4.41 -13.56 -7.47
CA ILE A 46 -3.11 -13.15 -8.05
C ILE A 46 -2.02 -13.10 -6.97
N SER A 47 -2.34 -12.56 -5.78
CA SER A 47 -1.39 -12.53 -4.65
C SER A 47 -0.94 -13.93 -4.24
N SER A 48 -1.85 -14.91 -4.20
CA SER A 48 -1.53 -16.31 -3.91
C SER A 48 -0.66 -16.94 -5.01
N ALA A 49 -0.94 -16.65 -6.29
CA ALA A 49 -0.14 -17.11 -7.41
C ALA A 49 1.31 -16.58 -7.33
N PHE A 50 1.48 -15.28 -7.05
CA PHE A 50 2.81 -14.70 -6.85
C PHE A 50 3.51 -15.24 -5.60
N SER A 51 2.77 -15.54 -4.53
CA SER A 51 3.34 -16.18 -3.33
C SER A 51 3.91 -17.56 -3.67
N GLY A 52 3.20 -18.36 -4.47
CA GLY A 52 3.72 -19.64 -4.97
C GLY A 52 4.95 -19.48 -5.86
N LEU A 53 4.96 -18.47 -6.74
CA LEU A 53 6.11 -18.15 -7.59
C LEU A 53 7.34 -17.76 -6.76
N ILE A 54 7.17 -16.95 -5.72
CA ILE A 54 8.27 -16.58 -4.80
C ILE A 54 8.87 -17.83 -4.15
N VAL A 55 8.04 -18.76 -3.67
CA VAL A 55 8.52 -20.02 -3.05
C VAL A 55 9.30 -20.87 -4.05
N LEU A 56 8.82 -21.00 -5.28
CA LEU A 56 9.53 -21.72 -6.34
C LEU A 56 10.90 -21.09 -6.65
N LEU A 57 10.95 -19.76 -6.77
CA LEU A 57 12.20 -19.04 -7.02
C LEU A 57 13.18 -19.19 -5.85
N MET A 58 12.70 -19.07 -4.60
CA MET A 58 13.52 -19.29 -3.40
C MET A 58 14.08 -20.72 -3.37
N SER A 59 13.29 -21.72 -3.76
CA SER A 59 13.75 -23.13 -3.77
C SER A 59 14.87 -23.40 -4.76
N ALA A 60 15.01 -22.56 -5.80
CA ALA A 60 16.06 -22.66 -6.80
C ALA A 60 17.24 -21.69 -6.55
N SER A 61 17.20 -20.91 -5.47
CA SER A 61 18.19 -19.87 -5.16
C SER A 61 19.17 -20.29 -4.06
N ASP A 62 20.32 -19.65 -4.03
CA ASP A 62 21.33 -19.86 -2.97
C ASP A 62 20.86 -19.31 -1.62
N ARG A 63 21.44 -19.84 -0.52
CA ARG A 63 21.07 -19.45 0.86
C ARG A 63 21.19 -17.94 1.11
N THR A 64 22.20 -17.29 0.51
CA THR A 64 22.42 -15.85 0.64
C THR A 64 21.26 -15.06 0.03
N ASP A 65 20.81 -15.43 -1.16
CA ASP A 65 19.71 -14.76 -1.83
C ASP A 65 18.39 -15.01 -1.10
N VAL A 66 18.15 -16.23 -0.62
CA VAL A 66 16.96 -16.54 0.20
C VAL A 66 16.92 -15.67 1.46
N SER A 67 18.05 -15.47 2.13
CA SER A 67 18.13 -14.61 3.31
C SER A 67 17.80 -13.14 2.98
N PHE A 68 18.28 -12.64 1.85
CA PHE A 68 17.98 -11.28 1.39
C PHE A 68 16.51 -11.12 1.01
N ILE A 69 15.95 -12.06 0.24
CA ILE A 69 14.54 -12.03 -0.17
C ILE A 69 13.64 -12.06 1.07
N THR A 70 13.93 -12.94 2.04
CA THR A 70 13.18 -13.04 3.30
C THR A 70 13.25 -11.74 4.10
N ALA A 71 14.43 -11.12 4.19
CA ALA A 71 14.60 -9.83 4.86
C ALA A 71 13.83 -8.70 4.14
N TRP A 72 13.84 -8.67 2.80
CA TRP A 72 13.13 -7.68 2.01
C TRP A 72 11.60 -7.84 2.14
N MET A 73 11.11 -9.09 2.13
CA MET A 73 9.70 -9.42 2.34
C MET A 73 9.22 -9.12 3.77
N SER A 74 10.12 -9.09 4.75
CA SER A 74 9.77 -8.74 6.14
C SER A 74 9.59 -7.22 6.35
N GLY A 75 9.95 -6.41 5.35
CA GLY A 75 9.79 -4.97 5.35
C GLY A 75 10.85 -4.25 6.20
N ASN A 76 11.69 -3.47 5.55
CA ASN A 76 12.74 -2.66 6.20
C ASN A 76 13.02 -1.41 5.36
N ILE A 77 13.53 -0.34 5.97
CA ILE A 77 13.87 0.89 5.25
C ILE A 77 15.23 0.74 4.56
N TRP A 78 15.23 0.26 3.31
CA TRP A 78 16.46 0.00 2.54
C TRP A 78 17.06 1.26 1.91
N GLY A 79 16.21 2.07 1.25
CA GLY A 79 16.62 3.25 0.49
C GLY A 79 16.83 4.51 1.33
N SER A 80 17.64 4.45 2.38
CA SER A 80 17.89 5.56 3.32
C SER A 80 18.84 6.65 2.79
N THR A 81 19.20 6.63 1.51
CA THR A 81 20.07 7.64 0.89
C THR A 81 19.28 8.67 0.08
N TRP A 82 19.76 9.92 0.08
CA TRP A 82 19.13 11.03 -0.65
C TRP A 82 18.86 10.77 -2.14
N PRO A 83 19.74 10.08 -2.90
CA PRO A 83 19.46 9.78 -4.31
C PRO A 83 18.18 8.96 -4.53
N PHE A 84 17.88 7.99 -3.67
CA PHE A 84 16.63 7.23 -3.75
C PHE A 84 15.41 8.12 -3.49
N VAL A 85 15.51 9.00 -2.49
CA VAL A 85 14.46 9.96 -2.16
C VAL A 85 14.16 10.87 -3.36
N PHE A 86 15.18 11.53 -3.91
CA PHE A 86 15.00 12.46 -5.04
C PHE A 86 14.51 11.77 -6.32
N THR A 87 14.80 10.49 -6.51
CA THR A 87 14.34 9.73 -7.69
C THR A 87 12.84 9.47 -7.62
N ILE A 88 12.30 9.16 -6.44
CA ILE A 88 10.89 8.76 -6.27
C ILE A 88 9.99 9.95 -5.95
N LEU A 89 10.53 10.98 -5.30
CA LEU A 89 9.77 12.15 -4.83
C LEU A 89 8.92 12.82 -5.91
N PRO A 90 9.38 13.07 -7.15
CA PRO A 90 8.58 13.75 -8.17
C PRO A 90 7.35 12.95 -8.57
N GLY A 91 7.50 11.64 -8.80
CA GLY A 91 6.39 10.76 -9.16
C GLY A 91 5.40 10.60 -8.01
N TRP A 92 5.90 10.51 -6.77
CA TRP A 92 5.06 10.45 -5.58
C TRP A 92 4.27 11.75 -5.37
N LEU A 93 4.92 12.92 -5.52
CA LEU A 93 4.26 14.23 -5.41
C LEU A 93 3.19 14.42 -6.49
N LEU A 94 3.45 13.98 -7.73
CA LEU A 94 2.48 14.03 -8.81
C LEU A 94 1.24 13.18 -8.49
N ALA A 95 1.44 11.92 -8.08
CA ALA A 95 0.35 11.02 -7.73
C ALA A 95 -0.44 11.52 -6.50
N MET A 96 0.25 12.06 -5.50
CA MET A 96 -0.38 12.70 -4.34
C MET A 96 -1.17 13.94 -4.73
N GLY A 97 -0.61 14.81 -5.58
CA GLY A 97 -1.31 15.99 -6.09
C GLY A 97 -2.64 15.59 -6.73
N ILE A 98 -2.61 14.64 -7.67
CA ILE A 98 -3.84 14.13 -8.32
C ILE A 98 -4.82 13.58 -7.28
N LEU A 99 -4.36 12.81 -6.29
CA LEU A 99 -5.20 12.27 -5.23
C LEU A 99 -5.91 13.38 -4.43
N PHE A 100 -5.19 14.44 -4.05
CA PHE A 100 -5.77 15.57 -3.32
C PHE A 100 -6.74 16.38 -4.16
N LEU A 101 -6.45 16.60 -5.45
CA LEU A 101 -7.42 17.23 -6.38
C LEU A 101 -8.70 16.40 -6.51
N LYS A 102 -8.62 15.07 -6.37
CA LYS A 102 -9.75 14.14 -6.43
C LYS A 102 -10.42 13.88 -5.07
N ALA A 103 -10.04 14.57 -4.00
CA ALA A 103 -10.66 14.43 -2.68
C ALA A 103 -12.20 14.67 -2.69
N PRO A 104 -12.75 15.66 -3.40
CA PRO A 104 -14.20 15.82 -3.52
C PRO A 104 -14.87 14.65 -4.22
N THR A 105 -14.25 14.11 -5.29
CA THR A 105 -14.73 12.91 -5.99
C THR A 105 -14.80 11.71 -5.05
N LEU A 106 -13.78 11.51 -4.20
CA LEU A 106 -13.76 10.45 -3.20
C LEU A 106 -14.90 10.60 -2.17
N ASN A 107 -15.24 11.83 -1.78
CA ASN A 107 -16.39 12.08 -0.92
C ASN A 107 -17.71 11.70 -1.59
N ILE A 108 -17.87 12.01 -2.88
CA ILE A 108 -19.08 11.64 -3.63
C ILE A 108 -19.17 10.12 -3.80
N LEU A 109 -18.06 9.45 -4.13
CA LEU A 109 -18.00 7.98 -4.23
C LEU A 109 -18.35 7.30 -2.90
N ALA A 110 -18.05 7.93 -1.77
CA ALA A 110 -18.41 7.42 -0.44
C ALA A 110 -19.92 7.44 -0.14
N LEU A 111 -20.71 8.20 -0.91
CA LEU A 111 -22.18 8.21 -0.81
C LEU A 111 -22.83 7.00 -1.52
N GLY A 112 -22.08 6.33 -2.40
CA GLY A 112 -22.56 5.20 -3.20
C GLY A 112 -22.45 5.47 -4.70
N GLU A 113 -22.41 4.39 -5.48
CA GLU A 113 -22.23 4.46 -6.93
C GLU A 113 -23.43 5.10 -7.63
N GLU A 114 -24.65 4.82 -7.18
CA GLU A 114 -25.88 5.38 -7.75
C GLU A 114 -25.92 6.91 -7.57
N THR A 115 -25.62 7.40 -6.37
CA THR A 115 -25.54 8.83 -6.08
C THR A 115 -24.42 9.51 -6.86
N ALA A 116 -23.27 8.85 -7.00
CA ALA A 116 -22.16 9.37 -7.79
C ALA A 116 -22.51 9.53 -9.28
N VAL A 117 -23.21 8.56 -9.87
CA VAL A 117 -23.71 8.66 -11.25
C VAL A 117 -24.75 9.77 -11.39
N ALA A 118 -25.67 9.88 -10.44
CA ALA A 118 -26.69 10.94 -10.43
C ALA A 118 -26.08 12.35 -10.36
N LEU A 119 -24.94 12.50 -9.69
CA LEU A 119 -24.16 13.75 -9.61
C LEU A 119 -23.24 13.97 -10.83
N GLY A 120 -23.34 13.13 -11.87
CA GLY A 120 -22.64 13.30 -13.15
C GLY A 120 -21.23 12.69 -13.21
N LEU A 121 -20.82 11.91 -12.22
CA LEU A 121 -19.49 11.28 -12.24
C LEU A 121 -19.42 10.13 -13.25
N LYS A 122 -18.37 10.16 -14.07
CA LYS A 122 -17.99 9.04 -14.94
C LYS A 122 -17.25 7.99 -14.11
N LEU A 123 -18.00 7.15 -13.37
CA LEU A 123 -17.49 6.17 -12.40
C LEU A 123 -16.26 5.40 -12.89
N ARG A 124 -16.30 4.86 -14.11
CA ARG A 124 -15.20 4.07 -14.68
C ARG A 124 -13.89 4.85 -14.71
N ASN A 125 -13.93 6.09 -15.19
CA ASN A 125 -12.72 6.90 -15.37
C ASN A 125 -12.17 7.35 -14.01
N GLU A 126 -13.05 7.78 -13.10
CA GLU A 126 -12.64 8.22 -11.77
C GLU A 126 -12.04 7.07 -10.94
N LYS A 127 -12.68 5.89 -10.94
CA LYS A 127 -12.14 4.69 -10.29
C LYS A 127 -10.80 4.28 -10.88
N LEU A 128 -10.63 4.33 -12.20
CA LEU A 128 -9.36 3.98 -12.84
C LEU A 128 -8.24 4.96 -12.47
N ILE A 129 -8.50 6.27 -12.50
CA ILE A 129 -7.51 7.29 -12.11
C ILE A 129 -7.10 7.11 -10.64
N LEU A 130 -8.08 6.91 -9.75
CA LEU A 130 -7.82 6.68 -8.33
C LEU A 130 -7.04 5.40 -8.08
N LEU A 131 -7.36 4.32 -8.80
CA LEU A 131 -6.63 3.06 -8.74
C LEU A 131 -5.17 3.24 -9.18
N LEU A 132 -4.93 3.92 -10.31
CA LEU A 132 -3.58 4.19 -10.81
C LEU A 132 -2.77 5.03 -9.82
N CYS A 133 -3.38 6.05 -9.19
CA CYS A 133 -2.73 6.84 -8.16
C CYS A 133 -2.38 5.98 -6.94
N ALA A 134 -3.33 5.17 -6.46
CA ALA A 134 -3.12 4.28 -5.31
C ALA A 134 -1.99 3.28 -5.58
N VAL A 135 -1.96 2.68 -6.77
CA VAL A 135 -0.91 1.75 -7.19
C VAL A 135 0.43 2.45 -7.27
N ALA A 136 0.51 3.63 -7.91
CA ALA A 136 1.76 4.38 -8.04
C ALA A 136 2.34 4.80 -6.68
N ILE A 137 1.49 5.25 -5.75
CA ILE A 137 1.93 5.63 -4.39
C ILE A 137 2.37 4.39 -3.60
N ALA A 138 1.60 3.31 -3.65
CA ALA A 138 1.90 2.08 -2.91
C ALA A 138 3.15 1.38 -3.45
N SER A 139 3.30 1.29 -4.78
CA SER A 139 4.46 0.66 -5.41
C SER A 139 5.73 1.47 -5.17
N ALA A 140 5.66 2.80 -5.22
CA ALA A 140 6.76 3.68 -4.85
C ALA A 140 7.23 3.42 -3.40
N ALA A 141 6.30 3.28 -2.45
CA ALA A 141 6.64 2.95 -1.06
C ALA A 141 7.28 1.55 -0.95
N ILE A 142 6.62 0.51 -1.47
CA ILE A 142 7.08 -0.89 -1.40
C ILE A 142 8.45 -1.08 -2.06
N SER A 143 8.71 -0.36 -3.15
CA SER A 143 9.99 -0.41 -3.87
C SER A 143 11.20 -0.05 -2.98
N LEU A 144 11.00 0.79 -1.95
CA LEU A 144 12.05 1.24 -1.01
C LEU A 144 12.00 0.51 0.33
N THR A 145 10.81 0.17 0.80
CA THR A 145 10.61 -0.35 2.16
C THR A 145 10.40 -1.87 2.19
N GLY A 146 10.24 -2.51 1.04
CA GLY A 146 9.68 -3.86 0.99
C GLY A 146 8.23 -3.89 1.48
N ASN A 147 7.78 -5.08 1.88
CA ASN A 147 6.39 -5.30 2.28
C ASN A 147 6.14 -4.87 3.74
N ILE A 148 5.53 -3.71 3.94
CA ILE A 148 5.08 -3.24 5.26
C ILE A 148 3.54 -3.20 5.29
N GLY A 149 2.96 -4.11 6.07
CA GLY A 149 1.52 -4.23 6.25
C GLY A 149 0.93 -3.22 7.26
N PHE A 150 -0.40 -3.25 7.41
CA PHE A 150 -1.20 -2.53 8.41
C PHE A 150 -1.22 -0.99 8.40
N ILE A 151 -0.16 -0.30 7.98
CA ILE A 151 -0.12 1.18 8.00
C ILE A 151 -1.30 1.77 7.21
N GLY A 152 -1.53 1.25 6.01
CA GLY A 152 -2.65 1.68 5.14
C GLY A 152 -4.04 1.41 5.71
N LEU A 153 -4.17 0.57 6.74
CA LEU A 153 -5.43 0.32 7.46
C LEU A 153 -5.54 1.18 8.72
N MET A 154 -4.47 1.25 9.51
CA MET A 154 -4.44 1.97 10.79
C MET A 154 -4.50 3.48 10.61
N SER A 155 -3.63 4.02 9.76
CA SER A 155 -3.47 5.45 9.57
C SER A 155 -4.77 6.17 9.19
N PRO A 156 -5.47 5.78 8.10
CA PRO A 156 -6.70 6.47 7.71
C PRO A 156 -7.84 6.25 8.73
N HIS A 157 -7.82 5.15 9.49
CA HIS A 157 -8.80 4.94 10.55
C HIS A 157 -8.59 5.91 11.72
N ILE A 158 -7.36 6.04 12.19
CA ILE A 158 -6.98 7.00 13.24
C ILE A 158 -7.27 8.43 12.77
N ALA A 159 -6.85 8.78 11.56
CA ALA A 159 -7.10 10.09 10.97
C ALA A 159 -8.60 10.44 10.91
N LYS A 160 -9.45 9.49 10.50
CA LYS A 160 -10.91 9.69 10.48
C LYS A 160 -11.51 9.93 11.87
N LYS A 161 -10.95 9.32 12.91
CA LYS A 161 -11.37 9.57 14.30
C LYS A 161 -10.93 10.96 14.79
N LEU A 162 -9.78 11.46 14.33
CA LEU A 162 -9.23 12.75 14.74
C LEU A 162 -9.92 13.94 14.06
N VAL A 163 -10.19 13.86 12.74
CA VAL A 163 -10.67 15.02 11.96
C VAL A 163 -11.96 14.77 11.17
N GLY A 164 -12.58 13.61 11.34
CA GLY A 164 -13.82 13.22 10.64
C GLY A 164 -13.59 12.57 9.27
N LYS A 165 -14.68 12.33 8.53
CA LYS A 165 -14.70 11.49 7.32
C LYS A 165 -14.44 12.21 5.99
N ARG A 166 -14.28 13.54 6.00
CA ARG A 166 -14.04 14.34 4.78
C ARG A 166 -12.63 14.12 4.24
N HIS A 167 -12.50 13.63 3.00
CA HIS A 167 -11.23 13.25 2.37
C HIS A 167 -10.22 14.39 2.29
N GLU A 168 -10.67 15.63 2.15
CA GLU A 168 -9.80 16.81 2.09
C GLU A 168 -8.99 16.99 3.37
N ARG A 169 -9.57 16.61 4.52
CA ARG A 169 -8.92 16.76 5.82
C ARG A 169 -8.22 15.48 6.24
N TYR A 170 -8.92 14.35 6.21
CA TYR A 170 -8.36 13.13 6.79
C TYR A 170 -7.19 12.57 5.95
N SER A 171 -7.12 12.84 4.64
CA SER A 171 -6.00 12.32 3.81
C SER A 171 -4.65 12.92 4.24
N TRP A 172 -4.61 14.21 4.58
CA TRP A 172 -3.41 14.85 5.13
C TRP A 172 -3.03 14.28 6.49
N ILE A 173 -4.03 14.13 7.38
CA ILE A 173 -3.79 13.57 8.71
C ILE A 173 -3.38 12.10 8.62
N ALA A 174 -3.93 11.32 7.69
CA ALA A 174 -3.52 9.95 7.44
C ALA A 174 -2.06 9.87 7.01
N LEU A 175 -1.62 10.76 6.11
CA LEU A 175 -0.22 10.82 5.71
C LEU A 175 0.70 11.04 6.93
N LEU A 176 0.39 12.04 7.77
CA LEU A 176 1.17 12.34 8.97
C LEU A 176 1.15 11.19 9.99
N VAL A 177 -0.03 10.65 10.30
CA VAL A 177 -0.18 9.53 11.24
C VAL A 177 0.56 8.30 10.75
N GLY A 178 0.50 8.00 9.45
CA GLY A 178 1.22 6.88 8.84
C GLY A 178 2.73 7.05 8.97
N SER A 179 3.25 8.24 8.68
CA SER A 179 4.66 8.57 8.86
C SER A 179 5.12 8.43 10.30
N ILE A 180 4.33 8.92 11.27
CA ILE A 180 4.65 8.80 12.70
C ILE A 180 4.67 7.33 13.15
N ILE A 181 3.66 6.54 12.77
CA ILE A 181 3.61 5.10 13.09
C ILE A 181 4.86 4.39 12.55
N LEU A 182 5.23 4.66 11.29
CA LEU A 182 6.39 4.04 10.67
C LEU A 182 7.70 4.44 11.36
N LEU A 183 7.87 5.73 11.68
CA LEU A 183 9.06 6.24 12.38
C LEU A 183 9.21 5.64 13.77
N ILE A 184 8.11 5.52 14.53
CA ILE A 184 8.13 4.90 15.85
C ILE A 184 8.48 3.41 15.72
N ALA A 185 7.87 2.70 14.76
CA ALA A 185 8.17 1.30 14.54
C ALA A 185 9.64 1.06 14.11
N ASP A 186 10.19 1.94 13.27
CA ASP A 186 11.59 1.88 12.85
C ASP A 186 12.55 2.16 14.02
N ALA A 187 12.25 3.16 14.84
CA ALA A 187 13.01 3.48 16.03
C ALA A 187 13.01 2.30 17.03
N ILE A 188 11.86 1.68 17.28
CA ILE A 188 11.73 0.49 18.13
C ILE A 188 12.56 -0.67 17.55
N GLY A 189 12.42 -0.94 16.25
CA GLY A 189 13.11 -2.05 15.58
C GLY A 189 14.64 -1.92 15.63
N ARG A 190 15.16 -0.69 15.70
CA ARG A 190 16.60 -0.40 15.81
C ARG A 190 17.15 -0.34 17.23
N THR A 191 16.31 -0.12 18.24
CA THR A 191 16.78 0.22 19.61
C THR A 191 16.50 -0.83 20.67
N VAL A 192 15.46 -1.66 20.51
CA VAL A 192 14.97 -2.54 21.59
C VAL A 192 15.81 -3.81 21.77
N MET A 193 16.53 -4.27 20.75
CA MET A 193 17.36 -5.48 20.83
C MET A 193 18.70 -5.30 20.11
N ASP A 194 19.71 -6.09 20.50
CA ASP A 194 21.06 -6.06 19.92
C ASP A 194 21.08 -6.39 18.42
N THR A 195 20.06 -7.13 17.95
CA THR A 195 19.80 -7.40 16.54
C THR A 195 18.67 -6.52 16.02
N ALA A 196 18.94 -5.72 14.98
CA ALA A 196 17.93 -4.89 14.33
C ALA A 196 16.81 -5.74 13.70
N PHE A 197 15.57 -5.54 14.15
CA PHE A 197 14.40 -6.19 13.56
C PHE A 197 13.90 -5.44 12.33
N PRO A 198 13.40 -6.17 11.30
CA PRO A 198 12.66 -5.55 10.20
C PRO A 198 11.49 -4.72 10.72
N THR A 199 11.44 -3.45 10.31
CA THR A 199 10.40 -2.48 10.69
C THR A 199 8.98 -3.01 10.42
N GLY A 200 8.78 -3.78 9.34
CA GLY A 200 7.49 -4.37 9.00
C GLY A 200 6.97 -5.38 10.04
N ILE A 201 7.86 -6.09 10.74
CA ILE A 201 7.49 -6.99 11.83
C ILE A 201 6.97 -6.19 13.02
N VAL A 202 7.67 -5.12 13.40
CA VAL A 202 7.28 -4.24 14.51
C VAL A 202 5.91 -3.60 14.22
N VAL A 203 5.71 -3.09 13.00
CA VAL A 203 4.42 -2.54 12.57
C VAL A 203 3.31 -3.60 12.66
N SER A 204 3.57 -4.84 12.23
CA SER A 204 2.57 -5.91 12.27
C SER A 204 2.21 -6.31 13.71
N LEU A 205 3.19 -6.33 14.61
CA LEU A 205 2.99 -6.64 16.03
C LEU A 205 2.11 -5.60 16.73
N ILE A 206 2.21 -4.33 16.33
CA ILE A 206 1.35 -3.25 16.85
C ILE A 206 -0.01 -3.24 16.14
N GLY A 207 0.00 -3.41 14.82
CA GLY A 207 -1.16 -3.23 13.97
C GLY A 207 -2.21 -4.33 14.08
N ALA A 208 -1.79 -5.59 14.22
CA ALA A 208 -2.72 -6.71 14.34
C ALA A 208 -3.58 -6.62 15.62
N PRO A 209 -3.02 -6.43 16.84
CA PRO A 209 -3.81 -6.22 18.05
C PRO A 209 -4.73 -5.00 17.96
N TYR A 210 -4.24 -3.88 17.41
CA TYR A 210 -5.05 -2.68 17.23
C TYR A 210 -6.27 -2.94 16.32
N PHE A 211 -6.07 -3.63 15.20
CA PHE A 211 -7.15 -3.97 14.28
C PHE A 211 -8.16 -4.93 14.90
N LEU A 212 -7.69 -5.97 15.60
CA LEU A 212 -8.56 -6.90 16.32
C LEU A 212 -9.39 -6.18 17.39
N TYR A 213 -8.76 -5.32 18.18
CA TYR A 213 -9.46 -4.50 19.18
C TYR A 213 -10.58 -3.67 18.56
N LEU A 214 -10.32 -2.99 17.44
CA LEU A 214 -11.34 -2.21 16.73
C LEU A 214 -12.49 -3.07 16.20
N LEU A 215 -12.20 -4.27 15.70
CA LEU A 215 -13.23 -5.20 15.23
C LEU A 215 -14.14 -5.61 16.40
N PHE A 216 -13.56 -6.01 17.53
CA PHE A 216 -14.32 -6.37 18.72
C PHE A 216 -15.13 -5.19 19.28
N ALA A 217 -14.55 -4.00 19.30
CA ALA A 217 -15.24 -2.80 19.79
C ALA A 217 -16.44 -2.39 18.91
N ARG A 218 -16.48 -2.80 17.64
CA ARG A 218 -17.58 -2.51 16.71
C ARG A 218 -18.65 -3.61 16.66
N MET A 219 -18.32 -4.82 17.10
CA MET A 219 -19.28 -5.93 17.25
C MET A 219 -20.12 -5.82 18.53
N ARG A 220 -19.70 -4.97 19.47
CA ARG A 220 -20.50 -4.54 20.63
C ARG A 220 -21.30 -3.29 20.26
#